data_AF-K2H7I5-F1
#
_entry.id   AF-K2H7I5-F1
#
_cell.length_a   1.000
_cell.length_b   1.000
_cell.length_c   1.000
_cell.angle_alpha   90.00
_cell.angle_beta   90.00
_cell.angle_gamma   90.00
#
_symmetry.space_group_name_H-M   'P 1'
#
loop_
_entity.id
_entity.type
_entity.pdbx_description
1 polymer ?
#
loop_
_entity_poly.entity_id
_entity_poly.type
_entity_poly.pdbx_seq_one_letter_code
_entity_poly.pdbx_strand_id
1 'polypeptide(L)'
;MKRFALLGALMLAGCAPYSGYYRAGATTGAMEAALTECQVAAVQRVPPNTQLRRTPILQTQPARVYCKDDRCIAYPARYAGGRAYTTDVNAGLRGRVVRQCMAREGYRPVTVPLCGSDVPEALRRTAQTRMPPLGPNVCSVRGQDGRYGFVVTG
;
A
#
# COMPACT_ATOMS: atom_id res chain seq x y z
N MET A 1 4.12 0.84 45.90
CA MET A 1 3.33 1.79 45.09
C MET A 1 3.99 1.99 43.74
N LYS A 2 3.24 1.77 42.65
CA LYS A 2 3.47 2.12 41.22
C LYS A 2 3.11 0.93 40.32
N ARG A 3 1.79 0.70 40.19
CA ARG A 3 1.21 -0.07 39.08
C ARG A 3 1.19 0.88 37.88
N PHE A 4 2.13 0.75 36.96
CA PHE A 4 2.09 1.48 35.69
C PHE A 4 0.95 0.90 34.86
N ALA A 5 -0.13 1.68 34.76
CA ALA A 5 -1.26 1.35 33.92
C ALA A 5 -0.85 1.49 32.44
N LEU A 6 -0.64 0.37 31.76
CA LEU A 6 -0.66 0.32 30.29
C LEU A 6 -2.12 0.47 29.84
N LEU A 7 -2.61 1.71 29.83
CA LEU A 7 -3.88 2.07 29.21
C LEU A 7 -3.67 2.27 27.71
N GLY A 8 -4.08 1.27 26.94
CA GLY A 8 -4.84 1.45 25.70
C GLY A 8 -4.13 2.10 24.51
N ALA A 9 -3.32 1.33 23.79
CA ALA A 9 -3.20 1.53 22.34
C ALA A 9 -4.46 0.96 21.67
N LEU A 10 -5.56 1.72 21.70
CA LEU A 10 -6.76 1.40 20.93
C LEU A 10 -6.41 1.56 19.44
N MET A 11 -6.39 0.45 18.72
CA MET A 11 -6.16 0.39 17.28
C MET A 11 -7.25 1.19 16.52
N LEU A 12 -6.89 2.31 15.89
CA LEU A 12 -7.73 3.03 14.92
C LEU A 12 -7.90 2.26 13.59
N ALA A 13 -8.28 0.98 13.64
CA ALA A 13 -8.39 0.15 12.43
C ALA A 13 -9.70 0.33 11.63
N GLY A 14 -10.55 1.30 12.00
CA GLY A 14 -11.94 1.36 11.54
C GLY A 14 -12.27 2.29 10.36
N CYS A 15 -11.41 3.24 10.00
CA CYS A 15 -11.83 4.39 9.16
C CYS A 15 -11.03 4.56 7.86
N ALA A 16 -10.85 3.50 7.07
CA ALA A 16 -10.27 3.63 5.73
C ALA A 16 -11.28 3.30 4.62
N PRO A 17 -11.47 4.18 3.61
CA PRO A 17 -12.32 3.89 2.46
C PRO A 17 -11.83 2.63 1.75
N TYR A 18 -12.76 1.92 1.12
CA TYR A 18 -12.41 0.80 0.28
C TYR A 18 -11.59 1.31 -0.92
N SER A 19 -10.39 0.78 -1.11
CA SER A 19 -9.55 1.03 -2.28
C SER A 19 -9.09 -0.32 -2.83
N GLY A 20 -9.51 -0.66 -4.04
CA GLY A 20 -9.30 -2.00 -4.58
C GLY A 20 -9.94 -2.23 -5.94
N TYR A 21 -9.94 -3.49 -6.38
CA TYR A 21 -10.54 -3.90 -7.64
C TYR A 21 -12.04 -4.11 -7.51
N TYR A 22 -12.80 -3.63 -8.49
CA TYR A 22 -14.25 -3.63 -8.43
C TYR A 22 -14.88 -4.04 -9.75
N ARG A 23 -15.91 -4.88 -9.66
CA ARG A 23 -16.78 -5.30 -10.76
C ARG A 23 -18.19 -5.45 -10.20
N ALA A 24 -19.13 -4.66 -10.72
CA ALA A 24 -20.52 -4.71 -10.27
C ALA A 24 -21.09 -6.13 -10.42
N GLY A 25 -21.83 -6.58 -9.42
CA GLY A 25 -22.41 -7.92 -9.36
C GLY A 25 -21.47 -9.00 -8.81
N ALA A 26 -20.15 -8.79 -8.76
CA ALA A 26 -19.21 -9.74 -8.16
C ALA A 26 -19.22 -9.67 -6.62
N THR A 27 -18.86 -10.75 -5.94
CA THR A 27 -18.62 -10.72 -4.49
C THR A 27 -17.19 -10.29 -4.18
N THR A 28 -16.96 -9.76 -2.98
CA THR A 28 -15.60 -9.48 -2.47
C THR A 28 -14.72 -10.73 -2.49
N GLY A 29 -15.25 -11.89 -2.09
CA GLY A 29 -14.53 -13.15 -2.16
C GLY A 29 -14.16 -13.57 -3.59
N ALA A 30 -15.05 -13.39 -4.58
CA ALA A 30 -14.73 -13.67 -5.98
C ALA A 30 -13.65 -12.73 -6.52
N MET A 31 -13.66 -11.46 -6.09
CA MET A 31 -12.61 -10.50 -6.43
C MET A 31 -11.25 -10.88 -5.84
N GLU A 32 -11.22 -11.27 -4.56
CA GLU A 32 -9.99 -11.72 -3.88
C GLU A 32 -9.41 -12.98 -4.52
N ALA A 33 -10.27 -13.93 -4.89
CA ALA A 33 -9.88 -15.15 -5.61
C ALA A 33 -9.26 -14.81 -6.98
N ALA A 34 -9.93 -13.98 -7.80
CA ALA A 34 -9.43 -13.55 -9.09
C ALA A 34 -8.09 -12.78 -8.96
N LEU A 35 -7.96 -11.92 -7.95
CA LEU A 35 -6.72 -11.20 -7.67
C LEU A 35 -5.58 -12.17 -7.33
N THR A 36 -5.85 -13.17 -6.51
CA THR A 36 -4.86 -14.19 -6.12
C THR A 36 -4.41 -14.99 -7.34
N GLU A 37 -5.34 -15.45 -8.18
CA GLU A 37 -5.01 -16.16 -9.41
C GLU A 37 -4.18 -15.30 -10.37
N CYS A 38 -4.56 -14.03 -10.55
CA CYS A 38 -3.80 -13.08 -11.34
C CYS A 38 -2.40 -12.83 -10.78
N GLN A 39 -2.22 -12.82 -9.45
CA GLN A 39 -0.92 -12.69 -8.80
C GLN A 39 -0.04 -13.92 -9.03
N VAL A 40 -0.59 -15.12 -8.87
CA VAL A 40 0.12 -16.39 -9.13
C VAL A 40 0.58 -16.46 -10.58
N ALA A 41 -0.32 -16.19 -11.54
CA ALA A 41 0.02 -16.16 -12.95
C ALA A 41 1.06 -15.09 -13.28
N ALA A 42 0.99 -13.92 -12.64
CA ALA A 42 1.98 -12.85 -12.84
C ALA A 42 3.35 -13.22 -12.28
N VAL A 43 3.44 -13.91 -11.14
CA VAL A 43 4.72 -14.42 -10.61
C VAL A 43 5.32 -15.46 -11.54
N GLN A 44 4.51 -16.35 -12.13
CA GLN A 44 5.00 -17.34 -13.09
C GLN A 44 5.52 -16.71 -14.38
N ARG A 45 4.83 -15.69 -14.91
CA ARG A 45 5.22 -15.00 -16.16
C ARG A 45 6.32 -13.97 -15.97
N VAL A 46 6.36 -13.33 -14.80
CA VAL A 46 7.32 -12.29 -14.44
C VAL A 46 7.94 -12.64 -13.08
N PRO A 47 8.88 -13.60 -13.05
CA PRO A 47 9.52 -14.02 -11.81
C PRO A 47 10.26 -12.88 -11.12
N PRO A 48 10.41 -12.93 -9.78
CA PRO A 48 11.25 -11.99 -9.05
C PRO A 48 12.67 -11.96 -9.61
N ASN A 49 13.20 -10.76 -9.82
CA ASN A 49 14.60 -10.54 -10.18
C ASN A 49 15.24 -9.65 -9.12
N THR A 50 15.65 -10.29 -8.05
CA THR A 50 16.22 -9.63 -6.87
C THR A 50 17.68 -9.26 -7.13
N GLN A 51 17.97 -7.96 -7.14
CA GLN A 51 19.32 -7.43 -7.38
C GLN A 51 19.86 -6.71 -6.14
N LEU A 52 21.12 -6.97 -5.81
CA LEU A 52 21.88 -6.16 -4.86
C LEU A 52 22.40 -4.91 -5.59
N ARG A 53 22.02 -3.74 -5.10
CA ARG A 53 22.43 -2.42 -5.61
C ARG A 53 23.08 -1.62 -4.50
N ARG A 54 23.73 -0.52 -4.86
CA ARG A 54 24.30 0.44 -3.90
C ARG A 54 23.78 1.83 -4.15
N THR A 55 23.57 2.60 -3.09
CA THR A 55 23.35 4.04 -3.24
C THR A 55 24.62 4.70 -3.80
N PRO A 56 24.51 5.73 -4.64
CA PRO A 56 25.68 6.45 -5.15
C PRO A 56 26.58 6.93 -4.01
N ILE A 57 27.90 6.87 -4.20
CA ILE A 57 28.84 7.52 -3.30
C ILE A 57 28.99 8.95 -3.77
N LEU A 58 28.65 9.90 -2.91
CA LEU A 58 28.70 11.33 -3.19
C LEU A 58 29.71 11.97 -2.24
N GLN A 59 30.66 12.72 -2.80
CA GLN A 59 31.51 13.58 -1.98
C GLN A 59 30.64 14.74 -1.46
N THR A 60 30.47 14.81 -0.15
CA THR A 60 29.70 15.87 0.51
C THR A 60 30.56 17.07 0.87
N GLN A 61 31.87 16.86 1.07
CA GLN A 61 32.83 17.93 1.33
C GLN A 61 34.20 17.58 0.71
N PRO A 62 34.84 18.49 -0.03
CA PRO A 62 36.19 18.27 -0.55
C PRO A 62 37.21 18.31 0.59
N ALA A 63 38.38 17.71 0.34
CA ALA A 63 39.52 17.86 1.24
C ALA A 63 39.98 19.33 1.27
N ARG A 64 40.46 19.80 2.43
CA ARG A 64 40.91 21.18 2.62
C ARG A 64 42.22 21.17 3.37
N VAL A 65 43.13 22.07 3.02
CA VAL A 65 44.34 22.31 3.80
C VAL A 65 44.32 23.76 4.25
N TYR A 66 44.53 24.00 5.53
CA TYR A 66 44.67 25.34 6.10
C TYR A 66 46.06 25.48 6.67
N CYS A 67 46.83 26.44 6.17
CA CYS A 67 48.16 26.76 6.65
C CYS A 67 48.15 28.11 7.35
N LYS A 68 48.81 28.19 8.51
CA LYS A 68 49.11 29.43 9.22
C LYS A 68 50.53 29.33 9.77
N ASP A 69 51.38 30.28 9.38
CA ASP A 69 52.83 30.23 9.59
C ASP A 69 53.41 28.92 9.00
N ASP A 70 54.38 28.29 9.66
CA ASP A 70 54.96 27.00 9.26
C ASP A 70 54.10 25.77 9.61
N ARG A 71 52.82 25.98 9.97
CA ARG A 71 51.92 24.89 10.40
C ARG A 71 50.71 24.77 9.49
N CYS A 72 50.55 23.59 8.90
CA CYS A 72 49.41 23.22 8.07
C CYS A 72 48.57 22.13 8.73
N ILE A 73 47.24 22.23 8.61
CA ILE A 73 46.27 21.22 9.04
C ILE A 73 45.48 20.76 7.80
N ALA A 74 45.46 19.45 7.56
CA ALA A 74 44.67 18.84 6.50
C ALA A 74 43.36 18.28 7.05
N TYR A 75 42.26 18.61 6.39
CA TYR A 75 40.93 18.06 6.61
C TYR A 75 40.58 17.12 5.46
N PRO A 76 40.33 15.82 5.72
CA PRO A 76 40.00 14.87 4.65
C PRO A 76 38.64 15.19 4.03
N ALA A 77 38.44 14.73 2.80
CA ALA A 77 37.15 14.77 2.14
C ALA A 77 36.11 13.93 2.92
N ARG A 78 34.84 14.37 2.88
CA ARG A 78 33.72 13.60 3.41
C ARG A 78 32.87 13.04 2.29
N TYR A 79 32.40 11.80 2.47
CA TYR A 79 31.56 11.09 1.53
C TYR A 79 30.29 10.60 2.23
N ALA A 80 29.20 10.48 1.47
CA ALA A 80 27.96 9.85 1.89
C ALA A 80 27.51 8.83 0.84
N GLY A 81 26.70 7.85 1.25
CA GLY A 81 26.15 6.83 0.36
C GLY A 81 26.90 5.50 0.40
N GLY A 82 26.87 4.73 -0.68
CA GLY A 82 27.47 3.39 -0.77
C GLY A 82 26.71 2.29 -0.02
N ARG A 83 25.52 2.58 0.52
CA ARG A 83 24.71 1.60 1.26
C ARG A 83 24.18 0.56 0.28
N ALA A 84 24.41 -0.71 0.60
CA ALA A 84 23.84 -1.81 -0.17
C ALA A 84 22.33 -1.91 0.11
N TYR A 85 21.53 -2.15 -0.93
CA TYR A 85 20.10 -2.40 -0.83
C TYR A 85 19.68 -3.44 -1.87
N THR A 86 18.63 -4.19 -1.55
CA THR A 86 18.10 -5.23 -2.42
C THR A 86 16.80 -4.75 -3.05
N THR A 87 16.61 -4.98 -4.35
CA THR A 87 15.38 -4.59 -5.05
C THR A 87 14.98 -5.64 -6.07
N ASP A 88 13.68 -5.95 -6.16
CA ASP A 88 13.13 -6.74 -7.25
C ASP A 88 12.87 -5.81 -8.45
N VAL A 89 13.75 -5.87 -9.45
CA VAL A 89 13.64 -5.00 -10.63
C VAL A 89 12.43 -5.33 -11.51
N ASN A 90 11.85 -6.53 -11.33
CA ASN A 90 10.69 -6.98 -12.09
C ASN A 90 9.36 -6.64 -11.39
N ALA A 91 9.37 -6.18 -10.14
CA ALA A 91 8.15 -5.92 -9.36
C ALA A 91 7.16 -4.98 -10.08
N GLY A 92 7.68 -3.94 -10.74
CA GLY A 92 6.85 -2.98 -11.49
C GLY A 92 6.16 -3.60 -12.71
N LEU A 93 6.87 -4.45 -13.48
CA LEU A 93 6.29 -5.18 -14.61
C LEU A 93 5.28 -6.21 -14.13
N ARG A 94 5.60 -6.96 -13.07
CA ARG A 94 4.68 -7.94 -12.47
C ARG A 94 3.37 -7.28 -12.03
N GLY A 95 3.45 -6.11 -11.38
CA GLY A 95 2.26 -5.33 -11.01
C GLY A 95 1.42 -4.88 -12.21
N ARG A 96 2.03 -4.58 -13.36
CA ARG A 96 1.30 -4.29 -14.61
C ARG A 96 0.57 -5.53 -15.14
N VAL A 97 1.21 -6.69 -15.10
CA VAL A 97 0.60 -7.95 -15.53
C VAL A 97 -0.60 -8.33 -14.66
N VAL A 98 -0.52 -8.12 -13.33
CA VAL A 98 -1.67 -8.29 -12.42
C VAL A 98 -2.81 -7.35 -12.81
N ARG A 99 -2.53 -6.06 -13.03
CA ARG A 99 -3.57 -5.09 -13.46
C ARG A 99 -4.23 -5.48 -14.78
N GLN A 100 -3.45 -5.92 -15.76
CA GLN A 100 -3.96 -6.38 -17.05
C GLN A 100 -4.81 -7.64 -16.91
N CYS A 101 -4.43 -8.56 -16.02
CA CYS A 101 -5.22 -9.74 -15.72
C CYS A 101 -6.57 -9.38 -15.10
N MET A 102 -6.57 -8.56 -14.05
CA MET A 102 -7.82 -8.09 -13.43
C MET A 102 -8.73 -7.33 -14.40
N ALA A 103 -8.15 -6.52 -15.30
CA ALA A 103 -8.91 -5.83 -16.33
C ALA A 103 -9.57 -6.80 -17.33
N ARG A 104 -8.90 -7.90 -17.73
CA ARG A 104 -9.52 -8.95 -18.55
C ARG A 104 -10.65 -9.68 -17.83
N GLU A 105 -10.51 -9.86 -16.53
CA GLU A 105 -11.58 -10.35 -15.65
C GLU A 105 -12.70 -9.31 -15.44
N GLY A 106 -12.62 -8.12 -16.05
CA GLY A 106 -13.65 -7.08 -15.95
C GLY A 106 -13.62 -6.29 -14.63
N TYR A 107 -12.55 -6.41 -13.85
CA TYR A 107 -12.34 -5.59 -12.66
C TYR A 107 -11.57 -4.32 -12.99
N ARG A 108 -11.90 -3.22 -12.31
CA ARG A 108 -11.17 -1.95 -12.39
C ARG A 108 -10.80 -1.43 -11.00
N PRO A 109 -9.67 -0.73 -10.83
CA PRO A 109 -9.34 -0.10 -9.56
C PRO A 109 -10.32 1.05 -9.28
N VAL A 110 -10.87 1.10 -8.08
CA VAL A 110 -11.76 2.17 -7.61
C VAL A 110 -11.49 2.48 -6.15
N THR A 111 -11.94 3.65 -5.72
CA THR A 111 -12.09 3.99 -4.31
C THR A 111 -13.57 4.20 -4.04
N VAL A 112 -14.14 3.46 -3.08
CA VAL A 112 -15.51 3.65 -2.59
C VAL A 112 -15.41 4.34 -1.22
N PRO A 113 -16.09 5.48 -1.02
CA PRO A 113 -16.02 6.20 0.25
C PRO A 113 -16.53 5.34 1.41
N LEU A 114 -16.14 5.68 2.64
CA LEU A 114 -16.77 5.11 3.82
C LEU A 114 -18.20 5.62 3.96
N CYS A 115 -19.08 4.82 4.55
CA CYS A 115 -20.38 5.30 4.95
C CYS A 115 -20.23 6.40 6.00
N GLY A 116 -20.83 7.56 5.74
CA GLY A 116 -20.83 8.69 6.66
C GLY A 116 -21.66 8.43 7.92
N SER A 117 -21.58 9.34 8.88
CA SER A 117 -22.34 9.29 10.13
C SER A 117 -23.85 9.42 9.94
N ASP A 118 -24.27 9.97 8.80
CA ASP A 118 -25.65 10.13 8.34
C ASP A 118 -26.32 8.79 7.95
N VAL A 119 -25.54 7.77 7.60
CA VAL A 119 -26.05 6.43 7.30
C VAL A 119 -26.44 5.71 8.61
N PRO A 120 -27.73 5.36 8.83
CA PRO A 120 -28.16 4.71 10.07
C PRO A 120 -27.47 3.35 10.27
N GLU A 121 -27.18 3.01 11.53
CA GLU A 121 -26.51 1.74 11.86
C GLU A 121 -27.31 0.52 11.39
N ALA A 122 -28.65 0.59 11.41
CA ALA A 122 -29.50 -0.45 10.87
C ALA A 122 -29.26 -0.70 9.37
N LEU A 123 -29.01 0.37 8.61
CA LEU A 123 -28.68 0.29 7.18
C LEU A 123 -27.24 -0.19 6.96
N ARG A 124 -26.29 0.19 7.83
CA ARG A 124 -24.93 -0.37 7.78
C ARG A 124 -24.90 -1.88 7.99
N ARG A 125 -25.81 -2.40 8.82
CA ARG A 125 -25.97 -3.85 9.04
C ARG A 125 -26.51 -4.62 7.83
N THR A 126 -27.05 -3.94 6.81
CA THR A 126 -27.45 -4.57 5.55
C THR A 126 -26.33 -4.64 4.51
N ALA A 127 -25.10 -4.25 4.89
CA ALA A 127 -23.96 -4.26 4.01
C ALA A 127 -23.76 -5.63 3.36
N GLN A 128 -23.67 -5.61 2.03
CA GLN A 128 -23.53 -6.80 1.22
C GLN A 128 -22.09 -6.96 0.74
N THR A 129 -21.63 -8.21 0.68
CA THR A 129 -20.34 -8.56 0.07
C THR A 129 -20.42 -8.56 -1.46
N ARG A 130 -21.62 -8.61 -2.03
CA ARG A 130 -21.85 -8.39 -3.46
C ARG A 130 -21.72 -6.90 -3.77
N MET A 131 -20.81 -6.58 -4.68
CA MET A 131 -20.52 -5.23 -5.14
C MET A 131 -21.71 -4.67 -5.94
N PRO A 132 -22.41 -3.63 -5.46
CA PRO A 132 -23.48 -2.99 -6.24
C PRO A 132 -22.93 -2.25 -7.48
N PRO A 133 -23.78 -1.82 -8.43
CA PRO A 133 -23.39 -0.81 -9.41
C PRO A 133 -22.83 0.43 -8.70
N LEU A 134 -21.70 0.96 -9.16
CA LEU A 134 -21.11 2.16 -8.55
C LEU A 134 -22.00 3.37 -8.81
N GLY A 135 -22.22 4.17 -7.78
CA GLY A 135 -22.98 5.41 -7.81
C GLY A 135 -22.65 6.28 -6.59
N PRO A 136 -23.12 7.54 -6.56
CA PRO A 136 -22.88 8.47 -5.44
C PRO A 136 -23.50 7.98 -4.12
N ASN A 137 -24.44 7.05 -4.21
CA ASN A 137 -25.18 6.48 -3.10
C ASN A 137 -24.58 5.15 -2.59
N VAL A 138 -23.38 4.78 -3.06
CA VAL A 138 -22.68 3.59 -2.61
C VAL A 138 -21.56 3.97 -1.66
N CYS A 139 -21.57 3.38 -0.48
CA CYS A 139 -20.51 3.53 0.51
C CYS A 139 -20.04 2.18 1.04
N SER A 140 -18.85 2.16 1.62
CA SER A 140 -18.21 0.97 2.16
C SER A 140 -18.26 0.96 3.68
N VAL A 141 -18.44 -0.22 4.23
CA VAL A 141 -18.27 -0.51 5.66
C VAL A 141 -17.23 -1.61 5.82
N ARG A 142 -16.59 -1.67 6.98
CA ARG A 142 -15.67 -2.76 7.32
C ARG A 142 -16.34 -3.68 8.34
N GLY A 143 -16.52 -4.93 7.98
CA GLY A 143 -17.04 -5.96 8.86
C GLY A 143 -16.06 -6.30 9.98
N GLN A 144 -16.56 -6.94 11.04
CA GLN A 144 -15.73 -7.38 12.17
C GLN A 144 -14.69 -8.45 11.76
N ASP A 145 -14.95 -9.20 10.69
CA ASP A 145 -14.02 -10.15 10.08
C ASP A 145 -12.95 -9.47 9.20
N GLY A 146 -12.95 -8.14 9.15
CA GLY A 146 -12.01 -7.34 8.38
C GLY A 146 -12.36 -7.21 6.90
N ARG A 147 -13.42 -7.89 6.42
CA ARG A 147 -13.88 -7.80 5.03
C ARG A 147 -14.66 -6.52 4.79
N TYR A 148 -14.63 -6.04 3.56
CA TYR A 148 -15.47 -4.92 3.15
C TYR A 148 -16.88 -5.39 2.79
N GLY A 149 -17.86 -4.61 3.23
CA GLY A 149 -19.24 -4.67 2.75
C GLY A 149 -19.62 -3.35 2.10
N PHE A 150 -20.66 -3.38 1.26
CA PHE A 150 -21.16 -2.22 0.54
C PHE A 150 -22.61 -1.95 0.89
N VAL A 151 -22.92 -0.69 1.13
CA VAL A 151 -24.26 -0.19 1.43
C VAL A 151 -24.71 0.69 0.29
N VAL A 152 -25.97 0.54 -0.11
CA VAL A 152 -26.65 1.43 -1.06
C VAL A 152 -27.61 2.29 -0.23
N THR A 153 -27.31 3.57 -0.12
CA THR A 153 -28.23 4.55 0.49
C THR A 153 -29.31 4.85 -0.55
N GLY A 154 -30.59 4.74 -0.19
CA GLY A 154 -31.71 4.96 -1.12
C GLY A 154 -31.72 6.34 -1.75
#